data_AF-A0A7S1TEH2-F1
#
_entry.id   AF-A0A7S1TEH2-F1
#
_cell.length_a   1.000
_cell.length_b   1.000
_cell.length_c   1.000
_cell.angle_alpha   90.00
_cell.angle_beta   90.00
_cell.angle_gamma   90.00
#
_symmetry.space_group_name_H-M   'P 1'
#
loop_
_entity.id
_entity.type
_entity.pdbx_description
1 polymer ?
#
loop_
_entity_poly.entity_id
_entity_poly.type
_entity_poly.pdbx_seq_one_letter_code
_entity_poly.pdbx_strand_id
1 'polypeptide(L)'
;MHTHNDSKFGFYPKPNINQQLAMDPVKSQNRTTPSFCGSTLVWTIRSPSRDHGQQRGRIWGSQCGHSRLVEVLEVQRDSNTSSVVKKRHPLVVVPGFGADYRKYQALQDELVRVTGQNVYLVPTTSATWLKTFGGRPVTPVLELISSVVETSLRESQEEKITLVGHSAGGWISRIWLGSKHPYRGTIYAGASKVDSLITLGTPHTSFEPVTQENMNFVNTKYPGAFEPDVRYVCIGGTGLSMSETEAQAVKGRFWNPRWFAKVSYQLTAGEGNLLGDGVVPCSVTSLSGAHNVLLRGIFHAPDSPGPWYGHPAAVRYWTQFCR
;
A
#
# COMPACT_ATOMS: atom_id res chain seq x y z
N MET A 1 46.46 2.85 -21.11
CA MET A 1 46.89 3.42 -19.83
C MET A 1 46.04 4.65 -19.52
N HIS A 2 45.93 5.01 -18.23
CA HIS A 2 45.08 6.03 -17.58
C HIS A 2 44.87 7.36 -18.36
N THR A 3 43.71 8.06 -18.39
CA THR A 3 42.59 8.38 -17.45
C THR A 3 42.81 9.58 -16.51
N HIS A 4 41.76 10.41 -16.36
CA HIS A 4 41.63 11.71 -15.63
C HIS A 4 42.25 12.93 -16.36
N ASN A 5 41.70 14.15 -16.31
CA ASN A 5 40.39 14.66 -15.85
C ASN A 5 40.00 15.88 -16.75
N ASP A 6 38.87 16.58 -16.65
CA ASP A 6 37.82 16.70 -15.62
C ASP A 6 36.46 17.07 -16.25
N SER A 7 35.36 17.12 -15.48
CA SER A 7 34.07 17.68 -15.93
C SER A 7 33.43 18.63 -14.90
N LYS A 8 33.31 19.90 -15.29
CA LYS A 8 32.77 20.98 -14.43
C LYS A 8 31.28 20.78 -14.14
N PHE A 9 30.92 20.70 -12.87
CA PHE A 9 29.53 20.81 -12.43
C PHE A 9 29.00 22.22 -12.67
N GLY A 10 27.96 22.34 -13.50
CA GLY A 10 27.24 23.59 -13.71
C GLY A 10 26.30 23.92 -12.56
N PHE A 11 26.49 25.09 -11.94
CA PHE A 11 25.52 25.66 -11.00
C PHE A 11 24.23 26.04 -11.74
N TYR A 12 23.08 25.67 -11.19
CA TYR A 12 21.77 26.27 -11.53
C TYR A 12 21.17 26.97 -10.30
N PRO A 13 20.46 28.10 -10.48
CA PRO A 13 20.10 29.02 -9.39
C PRO A 13 18.85 28.58 -8.60
N LYS A 14 18.74 29.14 -7.39
CA LYS A 14 17.61 28.93 -6.47
C LYS A 14 16.31 29.54 -7.05
N PRO A 15 15.13 28.91 -6.84
CA PRO A 15 13.85 29.54 -7.17
C PRO A 15 13.54 30.72 -6.23
N ASN A 16 12.99 31.78 -6.81
CA ASN A 16 12.68 33.03 -6.12
C ASN A 16 11.31 32.94 -5.42
N ILE A 17 11.29 33.02 -4.08
CA ILE A 17 10.05 33.15 -3.31
C ILE A 17 9.68 34.63 -3.27
N ASN A 18 8.77 35.04 -4.17
CA ASN A 18 7.91 36.22 -4.03
C ASN A 18 6.90 36.31 -5.19
N GLN A 19 5.81 35.54 -5.10
CA GLN A 19 4.53 35.94 -5.70
C GLN A 19 3.40 35.68 -4.71
N GLN A 20 2.81 36.79 -4.27
CA GLN A 20 1.80 36.87 -3.22
C GLN A 20 0.44 37.03 -3.89
N LEU A 21 -0.34 35.95 -3.97
CA LEU A 21 -1.73 36.02 -4.43
C LEU A 21 -2.63 36.25 -3.21
N ALA A 22 -3.13 37.49 -3.10
CA ALA A 22 -4.17 37.83 -2.15
C ALA A 22 -5.50 37.17 -2.56
N MET A 23 -6.24 36.65 -1.58
CA MET A 23 -7.67 36.44 -1.69
C MET A 23 -8.36 37.11 -0.52
N ASP A 24 -9.24 38.07 -0.81
CA ASP A 24 -10.03 38.78 0.17
C ASP A 24 -11.15 37.89 0.76
N PRO A 25 -11.57 38.12 2.02
CA PRO A 25 -12.57 37.29 2.69
C PRO A 25 -14.00 37.59 2.21
N VAL A 26 -14.66 36.61 1.60
CA VAL A 26 -16.10 36.69 1.31
C VAL A 26 -16.92 36.49 2.59
N LYS A 27 -17.91 37.38 2.77
CA LYS A 27 -18.70 37.53 3.99
C LYS A 27 -19.63 36.34 4.27
N SER A 28 -19.84 36.10 5.56
CA SER A 28 -20.88 35.21 6.08
C SER A 28 -22.29 35.69 5.70
N GLN A 29 -23.17 34.75 5.33
CA GLN A 29 -24.62 34.92 5.46
C GLN A 29 -25.26 33.64 6.01
N ASN A 30 -26.10 33.82 7.03
CA ASN A 30 -26.88 32.77 7.67
C ASN A 30 -27.90 32.16 6.71
N ARG A 31 -28.12 30.83 6.80
CA ARG A 31 -29.45 30.23 6.69
C ARG A 31 -29.52 28.80 7.25
N THR A 32 -30.20 28.69 8.40
CA THR A 32 -31.17 27.65 8.77
C THR A 32 -30.81 26.17 8.54
N THR A 33 -30.44 25.50 9.63
CA THR A 33 -30.48 24.04 9.79
C THR A 33 -31.92 23.52 9.94
N PRO A 34 -32.30 22.39 9.28
CA PRO A 34 -33.41 21.55 9.73
C PRO A 34 -32.91 20.54 10.77
N SER A 35 -33.56 20.50 11.92
CA SER A 35 -33.36 19.49 12.96
C SER A 35 -33.83 18.11 12.51
N PHE A 36 -32.96 17.09 12.55
CA PHE A 36 -33.38 15.69 12.50
C PHE A 36 -33.30 15.05 13.87
N CYS A 37 -34.45 14.57 14.35
CA CYS A 37 -34.56 13.80 15.58
C CYS A 37 -34.03 12.38 15.33
N GLY A 38 -33.04 11.95 16.10
CA GLY A 38 -32.43 10.62 16.00
C GLY A 38 -32.26 10.02 17.40
N SER A 39 -32.99 8.95 17.68
CA SER A 39 -33.12 8.33 18.99
C SER A 39 -31.81 7.73 19.52
N THR A 40 -31.44 8.10 20.74
CA THR A 40 -30.33 7.50 21.49
C THR A 40 -30.67 6.07 21.92
N LEU A 41 -30.09 5.06 21.26
CA LEU A 41 -30.20 3.67 21.72
C LEU A 41 -29.14 3.40 22.82
N VAL A 42 -29.56 3.45 24.08
CA VAL A 42 -28.71 3.12 25.24
C VAL A 42 -28.61 1.60 25.37
N TRP A 43 -27.46 1.02 25.04
CA TRP A 43 -27.17 -0.39 25.31
C TRP A 43 -26.75 -0.60 26.76
N THR A 44 -27.72 -0.94 27.61
CA THR A 44 -27.47 -1.36 29.00
C THR A 44 -26.89 -2.77 29.02
N ILE A 45 -25.57 -2.90 29.18
CA ILE A 45 -24.93 -4.20 29.39
C ILE A 45 -25.28 -4.71 30.80
N ARG A 46 -26.16 -5.73 30.87
CA ARG A 46 -26.40 -6.49 32.09
C ARG A 46 -25.29 -7.53 32.28
N SER A 47 -24.51 -7.39 33.35
CA SER A 47 -23.59 -8.43 33.80
C SER A 47 -24.35 -9.58 34.48
N PRO A 48 -24.09 -10.85 34.14
CA PRO A 48 -24.35 -11.98 35.02
C PRO A 48 -23.31 -12.02 36.14
N SER A 49 -23.76 -12.33 37.35
CA SER A 49 -22.91 -12.44 38.53
C SER A 49 -22.09 -13.73 38.56
N ARG A 50 -20.85 -13.59 39.05
CA ARG A 50 -20.03 -14.55 39.82
C ARG A 50 -20.46 -16.02 39.84
N ASP A 51 -19.49 -16.88 39.57
CA ASP A 51 -19.30 -18.06 40.43
C ASP A 51 -17.83 -18.19 40.87
N HIS A 52 -17.60 -18.80 42.03
CA HIS A 52 -16.29 -18.80 42.71
C HIS A 52 -15.48 -20.08 42.48
N GLY A 53 -14.19 -19.93 42.11
CA GLY A 53 -13.24 -21.05 42.05
C GLY A 53 -11.81 -20.57 42.30
N GLN A 54 -11.23 -20.95 43.44
CA GLN A 54 -9.84 -20.63 43.78
C GLN A 54 -8.85 -21.39 42.88
N GLN A 55 -7.71 -20.78 42.53
CA GLN A 55 -6.41 -21.22 43.11
C GLN A 55 -5.22 -20.29 42.78
N ARG A 56 -4.53 -19.90 43.87
CA ARG A 56 -3.07 -19.75 44.04
C ARG A 56 -2.24 -19.10 42.92
N GLY A 57 -1.78 -17.87 43.19
CA GLY A 57 -0.67 -17.26 42.44
C GLY A 57 0.72 -17.76 42.85
N ARG A 58 1.71 -17.49 41.99
CA ARG A 58 3.12 -17.31 42.35
C ARG A 58 3.69 -16.13 41.55
N ILE A 59 4.50 -15.32 42.21
CA ILE A 59 5.33 -14.26 41.61
C ILE A 59 6.77 -14.80 41.50
N TRP A 60 7.53 -14.23 40.57
CA TRP A 60 9.01 -14.15 40.41
C TRP A 60 9.51 -14.72 39.08
N GLY A 61 10.30 -13.91 38.35
CA GLY A 61 10.89 -14.31 37.07
C GLY A 61 11.12 -13.14 36.10
N SER A 62 11.95 -12.17 36.48
CA SER A 62 12.40 -11.13 35.54
C SER A 62 13.37 -11.72 34.50
N GLN A 63 13.11 -11.52 33.20
CA GLN A 63 14.16 -11.62 32.18
C GLN A 63 13.86 -10.72 30.98
N CYS A 64 14.87 -9.95 30.57
CA CYS A 64 14.82 -9.06 29.41
C CYS A 64 14.84 -9.85 28.10
N GLY A 65 13.94 -9.52 27.18
CA GLY A 65 13.89 -10.12 25.85
C GLY A 65 12.90 -9.38 24.95
N HIS A 66 13.23 -8.16 24.52
CA HIS A 66 12.34 -7.34 23.69
C HIS A 66 12.30 -7.82 22.22
N SER A 67 11.72 -8.98 21.96
CA SER A 67 11.12 -9.28 20.65
C SER A 67 9.69 -8.69 20.63
N ARG A 68 9.51 -7.50 20.04
CA ARG A 68 8.17 -6.96 19.80
C ARG A 68 7.46 -7.84 18.77
N LEU A 69 6.61 -8.73 19.27
CA LEU A 69 5.70 -9.55 18.48
C LEU A 69 4.83 -8.63 17.61
N VAL A 70 4.63 -9.04 16.35
CA VAL A 70 3.64 -8.41 15.46
C VAL A 70 2.26 -8.79 15.99
N GLU A 71 1.63 -7.85 16.68
CA GLU A 71 0.32 -8.04 17.29
C GLU A 71 -0.76 -7.87 16.20
N VAL A 72 -1.36 -8.99 15.81
CA VAL A 72 -2.41 -9.07 14.78
C VAL A 72 -3.77 -8.80 15.43
N LEU A 73 -4.53 -7.87 14.86
CA LEU A 73 -5.93 -7.65 15.21
C LEU A 73 -6.81 -8.45 14.24
N GLU A 74 -7.10 -9.71 14.57
CA GLU A 74 -8.00 -10.58 13.80
C GLU A 74 -9.27 -10.94 14.57
N VAL A 75 -10.40 -10.93 13.86
CA VAL A 75 -11.70 -11.39 14.36
C VAL A 75 -11.84 -12.88 13.99
N GLN A 76 -12.14 -13.72 14.97
CA GLN A 76 -12.11 -15.19 14.84
C GLN A 76 -12.99 -15.75 13.71
N ARG A 77 -12.51 -16.85 13.12
CA ARG A 77 -13.35 -17.92 12.53
C ARG A 77 -12.75 -19.28 12.86
N ASP A 78 -13.63 -20.26 12.98
CA ASP A 78 -13.28 -21.65 13.26
C ASP A 78 -12.60 -22.34 12.06
N SER A 79 -11.72 -23.30 12.36
CA SER A 79 -10.93 -24.03 11.38
C SER A 79 -11.15 -25.53 11.46
N ASN A 80 -11.61 -26.14 10.36
CA ASN A 80 -11.35 -27.54 10.07
C ASN A 80 -11.55 -27.86 8.58
N THR A 81 -10.52 -28.35 7.88
CA THR A 81 -10.64 -29.24 6.69
C THR A 81 -9.27 -29.74 6.23
N SER A 82 -9.27 -30.89 5.56
CA SER A 82 -8.08 -31.68 5.20
C SER A 82 -7.19 -31.07 4.11
N SER A 83 -5.89 -31.36 4.19
CA SER A 83 -4.87 -30.88 3.25
C SER A 83 -4.86 -31.66 1.93
N VAL A 84 -5.76 -31.31 1.02
CA VAL A 84 -5.43 -31.42 -0.42
C VAL A 84 -4.28 -30.44 -0.68
N VAL A 85 -3.21 -30.87 -1.34
CA VAL A 85 -2.15 -29.96 -1.79
C VAL A 85 -2.75 -29.04 -2.84
N LYS A 86 -3.16 -27.86 -2.39
CA LYS A 86 -3.83 -26.86 -3.22
C LYS A 86 -2.82 -26.37 -4.25
N LYS A 87 -3.04 -26.67 -5.53
CA LYS A 87 -2.23 -26.14 -6.64
C LYS A 87 -2.35 -24.62 -6.56
N ARG A 88 -1.21 -23.95 -6.47
CA ARG A 88 -1.14 -22.51 -6.23
C ARG A 88 -0.66 -21.77 -7.47
N HIS A 89 -1.29 -20.65 -7.78
CA HIS A 89 -1.00 -19.87 -9.00
C HIS A 89 0.39 -19.20 -8.91
N PRO A 90 1.10 -18.91 -10.01
CA PRO A 90 2.31 -18.09 -9.95
C PRO A 90 2.02 -16.69 -9.36
N LEU A 91 3.00 -16.11 -8.66
CA LEU A 91 2.93 -14.73 -8.21
C LEU A 91 3.62 -13.82 -9.22
N VAL A 92 2.99 -12.71 -9.56
CA VAL A 92 3.63 -11.60 -10.29
C VAL A 92 3.68 -10.38 -9.38
N VAL A 93 4.87 -9.87 -9.09
CA VAL A 93 5.08 -8.71 -8.21
C VAL A 93 5.31 -7.45 -9.05
N VAL A 94 4.50 -6.43 -8.82
CA VAL A 94 4.60 -5.10 -9.47
C VAL A 94 5.24 -4.11 -8.49
N PRO A 95 6.47 -3.63 -8.75
CA PRO A 95 7.13 -2.63 -7.91
C PRO A 95 6.40 -1.28 -7.81
N GLY A 96 6.70 -0.56 -6.73
CA GLY A 96 6.29 0.82 -6.51
C GLY A 96 7.06 1.84 -7.36
N PHE A 97 6.48 3.03 -7.50
CA PHE A 97 7.01 4.11 -8.33
C PHE A 97 8.46 4.48 -7.97
N GLY A 98 9.28 4.71 -8.99
CA GLY A 98 10.70 5.07 -8.84
C GLY A 98 11.62 3.91 -8.43
N ALA A 99 11.09 2.78 -7.97
CA ALA A 99 11.91 1.65 -7.52
C ALA A 99 12.42 0.79 -8.68
N ASP A 100 13.69 0.40 -8.62
CA ASP A 100 14.22 -0.66 -9.47
C ASP A 100 13.77 -2.02 -8.95
N TYR A 101 13.30 -2.90 -9.83
CA TYR A 101 12.77 -4.22 -9.47
C TYR A 101 13.78 -5.07 -8.68
N ARG A 102 15.09 -4.86 -8.86
CA ARG A 102 16.14 -5.57 -8.10
C ARG A 102 16.04 -5.35 -6.58
N LYS A 103 15.45 -4.22 -6.13
CA LYS A 103 15.15 -4.01 -4.69
C LYS A 103 14.16 -5.02 -4.10
N TYR A 104 13.46 -5.79 -4.94
CA TYR A 104 12.44 -6.78 -4.55
C TYR A 104 12.96 -8.22 -4.59
N GLN A 105 14.24 -8.46 -4.90
CA GLN A 105 14.82 -9.82 -4.92
C GLN A 105 14.67 -10.53 -3.58
N ALA A 106 14.98 -9.87 -2.46
CA ALA A 106 14.77 -10.46 -1.13
C ALA A 106 13.30 -10.78 -0.80
N LEU A 107 12.33 -10.04 -1.40
CA LEU A 107 10.91 -10.38 -1.32
C LEU A 107 10.59 -11.60 -2.22
N GLN A 108 11.15 -11.66 -3.43
CA GLN A 108 10.99 -12.79 -4.34
C GLN A 108 11.49 -14.09 -3.69
N ASP A 109 12.69 -14.08 -3.12
CA ASP A 109 13.30 -15.23 -2.44
C ASP A 109 12.48 -15.67 -1.22
N GLU A 110 12.01 -14.72 -0.39
CA GLU A 110 11.15 -15.02 0.76
C GLU A 110 9.79 -15.56 0.32
N LEU A 111 9.22 -15.07 -0.79
CA LEU A 111 7.96 -15.60 -1.34
C LEU A 111 8.14 -17.03 -1.84
N VAL A 112 9.17 -17.32 -2.64
CA VAL A 112 9.48 -18.69 -3.09
C VAL A 112 9.66 -19.61 -1.87
N ARG A 113 10.41 -19.16 -0.86
CA ARG A 113 10.67 -19.92 0.38
C ARG A 113 9.42 -20.21 1.22
N VAL A 114 8.50 -19.24 1.34
CA VAL A 114 7.30 -19.38 2.18
C VAL A 114 6.17 -20.11 1.45
N THR A 115 6.08 -19.97 0.13
CA THR A 115 4.92 -20.44 -0.64
C THR A 115 5.17 -21.66 -1.52
N GLY A 116 6.43 -21.88 -1.95
CA GLY A 116 6.77 -22.84 -2.99
C GLY A 116 6.25 -22.48 -4.40
N GLN A 117 5.70 -21.27 -4.58
CA GLN A 117 5.14 -20.80 -5.85
C GLN A 117 6.24 -20.21 -6.75
N ASN A 118 6.06 -20.27 -8.07
CA ASN A 118 6.90 -19.50 -9.00
C ASN A 118 6.60 -18.00 -8.82
N VAL A 119 7.64 -17.18 -8.61
CA VAL A 119 7.51 -15.74 -8.36
C VAL A 119 8.26 -14.94 -9.42
N TYR A 120 7.56 -14.06 -10.11
CA TYR A 120 8.08 -13.21 -11.18
C TYR A 120 8.06 -11.74 -10.74
N LEU A 121 9.13 -11.00 -11.02
CA LEU A 121 9.19 -9.55 -10.78
C LEU A 121 8.93 -8.81 -12.10
N VAL A 122 8.02 -7.83 -12.09
CA VAL A 122 7.86 -6.92 -13.23
C VAL A 122 9.11 -6.03 -13.32
N PRO A 123 9.87 -6.04 -14.45
CA PRO A 123 11.22 -5.49 -14.52
C PRO A 123 11.23 -3.95 -14.69
N THR A 124 10.60 -3.24 -13.75
CA THR A 124 10.62 -1.78 -13.72
C THR A 124 12.00 -1.26 -13.33
N THR A 125 12.49 -0.25 -14.04
CA THR A 125 13.77 0.42 -13.77
C THR A 125 13.55 1.91 -13.60
N SER A 126 14.56 2.66 -13.15
CA SER A 126 14.51 4.13 -13.13
C SER A 126 14.18 4.73 -14.51
N ALA A 127 14.61 4.08 -15.61
CA ALA A 127 14.26 4.48 -16.97
C ALA A 127 12.80 4.17 -17.35
N THR A 128 12.22 3.08 -16.82
CA THR A 128 10.78 2.80 -16.93
C THR A 128 9.97 3.92 -16.27
N TRP A 129 10.32 4.26 -15.03
CA TRP A 129 9.63 5.31 -14.27
C TRP A 129 9.83 6.69 -14.89
N LEU A 130 11.02 7.01 -15.43
CA LEU A 130 11.32 8.29 -16.07
C LEU A 130 10.29 8.67 -17.17
N LYS A 131 9.78 7.67 -17.90
CA LYS A 131 8.75 7.84 -18.94
C LYS A 131 7.38 8.28 -18.39
N THR A 132 7.13 8.04 -17.10
CA THR A 132 5.84 8.29 -16.42
C THR A 132 5.80 9.58 -15.59
N PHE A 133 6.92 10.30 -15.44
CA PHE A 133 6.97 11.54 -14.63
C PHE A 133 6.12 12.67 -15.19
N GLY A 134 5.55 13.48 -14.29
CA GLY A 134 4.80 14.69 -14.63
C GLY A 134 3.39 14.40 -15.15
N GLY A 135 2.68 13.45 -14.54
CA GLY A 135 1.33 13.05 -14.97
C GLY A 135 1.29 12.19 -16.24
N ARG A 136 2.45 11.86 -16.84
CA ARG A 136 2.52 11.03 -18.04
C ARG A 136 1.88 9.65 -17.83
N PRO A 137 1.42 8.98 -18.90
CA PRO A 137 0.78 7.68 -18.77
C PRO A 137 1.67 6.62 -18.14
N VAL A 138 1.07 5.74 -17.34
CA VAL A 138 1.73 4.53 -16.79
C VAL A 138 1.80 3.36 -17.78
N THR A 139 1.46 3.59 -19.05
CA THR A 139 1.55 2.62 -20.16
C THR A 139 2.84 1.79 -20.16
N PRO A 140 4.05 2.36 -19.96
CA PRO A 140 5.28 1.57 -19.93
C PRO A 140 5.36 0.54 -18.79
N VAL A 141 4.58 0.71 -17.72
CA VAL A 141 4.47 -0.27 -16.62
C VAL A 141 3.37 -1.29 -16.94
N LEU A 142 2.24 -0.83 -17.50
CA LEU A 142 1.14 -1.71 -17.93
C LEU A 142 1.60 -2.73 -19.00
N GLU A 143 2.44 -2.31 -19.94
CA GLU A 143 3.06 -3.17 -20.96
C GLU A 143 3.98 -4.24 -20.34
N LEU A 144 4.77 -3.87 -19.32
CA LEU A 144 5.62 -4.81 -18.59
C LEU A 144 4.80 -5.80 -17.74
N ILE A 145 3.69 -5.36 -17.14
CA ILE A 145 2.75 -6.26 -16.44
C ILE A 145 2.20 -7.27 -17.46
N SER A 146 1.66 -6.82 -18.61
CA SER A 146 1.18 -7.72 -19.67
C SER A 146 2.25 -8.75 -20.04
N SER A 147 3.47 -8.31 -20.39
CA SER A 147 4.54 -9.19 -20.81
C SER A 147 4.92 -10.23 -19.75
N VAL A 148 4.98 -9.86 -18.47
CA VAL A 148 5.36 -10.81 -17.40
C VAL A 148 4.21 -11.75 -17.06
N VAL A 149 2.96 -11.31 -17.12
CA VAL A 149 1.80 -12.19 -16.93
C VAL A 149 1.76 -13.26 -18.03
N GLU A 150 1.86 -12.89 -19.32
CA GLU A 150 1.88 -13.84 -20.45
C GLU A 150 3.07 -14.82 -20.42
N THR A 151 4.19 -14.43 -19.80
CA THR A 151 5.33 -15.34 -19.57
C THR A 151 5.02 -16.29 -18.41
N SER A 152 4.58 -15.75 -17.27
CA SER A 152 4.32 -16.54 -16.06
C SER A 152 3.26 -17.62 -16.23
N LEU A 153 2.16 -17.34 -16.93
CA LEU A 153 1.08 -18.30 -17.23
C LEU A 153 1.58 -19.44 -18.12
N ARG A 154 2.36 -19.10 -19.14
CA ARG A 154 2.94 -20.05 -20.11
C ARG A 154 3.96 -20.99 -19.46
N GLU A 155 4.83 -20.45 -18.61
CA GLU A 155 5.88 -21.22 -17.93
C GLU A 155 5.34 -22.07 -16.78
N SER A 156 4.28 -21.63 -16.08
CA SER A 156 3.63 -22.39 -15.01
C SER A 156 2.53 -23.36 -15.48
N GLN A 157 2.08 -23.23 -16.74
CA GLN A 157 0.91 -23.93 -17.28
C GLN A 157 -0.36 -23.69 -16.41
N GLU A 158 -0.55 -22.45 -15.99
CA GLU A 158 -1.71 -21.97 -15.23
C GLU A 158 -2.58 -21.04 -16.09
N GLU A 159 -3.87 -20.97 -15.77
CA GLU A 159 -4.82 -20.04 -16.41
C GLU A 159 -4.89 -18.69 -15.69
N LYS A 160 -4.47 -18.64 -14.42
CA LYS A 160 -4.53 -17.45 -13.55
C LYS A 160 -3.25 -17.26 -12.74
N ILE A 161 -3.03 -16.02 -12.32
CA ILE A 161 -1.96 -15.61 -11.40
C ILE A 161 -2.52 -15.06 -10.08
N THR A 162 -1.65 -14.96 -9.06
CA THR A 162 -1.80 -13.96 -7.99
C THR A 162 -0.95 -12.72 -8.33
N LEU A 163 -1.59 -11.56 -8.46
CA LEU A 163 -0.91 -10.29 -8.73
C LEU A 163 -0.64 -9.55 -7.41
N VAL A 164 0.60 -9.16 -7.15
CA VAL A 164 1.03 -8.46 -5.92
C VAL A 164 1.55 -7.07 -6.28
N GLY A 165 0.77 -6.03 -6.03
CA GLY A 165 1.15 -4.65 -6.33
C GLY A 165 1.64 -3.91 -5.09
N HIS A 166 2.90 -3.48 -5.08
CA HIS A 166 3.44 -2.64 -3.99
C HIS A 166 3.30 -1.16 -4.32
N SER A 167 2.83 -0.36 -3.36
CA SER A 167 2.72 1.10 -3.48
C SER A 167 1.97 1.46 -4.77
N ALA A 168 2.56 2.27 -5.65
CA ALA A 168 1.96 2.60 -6.95
C ALA A 168 1.62 1.38 -7.84
N GLY A 169 2.37 0.28 -7.72
CA GLY A 169 2.13 -0.95 -8.48
C GLY A 169 0.73 -1.52 -8.27
N GLY A 170 0.12 -1.36 -7.08
CA GLY A 170 -1.23 -1.84 -6.79
C GLY A 170 -2.35 -1.08 -7.52
N TRP A 171 -2.23 0.23 -7.67
CA TRP A 171 -3.21 1.01 -8.44
C TRP A 171 -2.95 0.95 -9.94
N ILE A 172 -1.70 0.80 -10.37
CA ILE A 172 -1.36 0.50 -11.77
C ILE A 172 -1.95 -0.87 -12.15
N SER A 173 -1.87 -1.86 -11.26
CA SER A 173 -2.52 -3.17 -11.44
C SER A 173 -4.05 -3.03 -11.59
N ARG A 174 -4.72 -2.15 -10.82
CA ARG A 174 -6.16 -1.86 -11.02
C ARG A 174 -6.48 -1.32 -12.42
N ILE A 175 -5.61 -0.48 -13.00
CA ILE A 175 -5.77 -0.03 -14.40
C ILE A 175 -5.58 -1.20 -15.38
N TRP A 176 -4.59 -2.06 -15.14
CA TRP A 176 -4.28 -3.22 -16.00
C TRP A 176 -5.36 -4.32 -15.96
N LEU A 177 -5.97 -4.56 -14.81
CA LEU A 177 -7.11 -5.49 -14.70
C LEU A 177 -8.29 -5.05 -15.57
N GLY A 178 -8.45 -3.73 -15.75
CA GLY A 178 -9.63 -3.07 -16.27
C GLY A 178 -10.20 -3.63 -17.58
N SER A 179 -11.43 -4.12 -17.53
CA SER A 179 -12.11 -4.84 -18.61
C SER A 179 -13.06 -4.00 -19.49
N LYS A 180 -13.45 -2.79 -19.08
CA LYS A 180 -14.59 -2.04 -19.69
C LYS A 180 -14.26 -0.67 -20.30
N HIS A 181 -13.21 -0.01 -19.83
CA HIS A 181 -12.88 1.38 -20.16
C HIS A 181 -11.42 1.53 -20.60
N PRO A 182 -11.15 2.09 -21.80
CA PRO A 182 -9.79 2.17 -22.32
C PRO A 182 -8.94 3.16 -21.51
N TYR A 183 -7.76 2.73 -21.09
CA TYR A 183 -6.71 3.62 -20.60
C TYR A 183 -5.82 4.02 -21.77
N ARG A 184 -5.84 5.31 -22.13
CA ARG A 184 -5.11 5.88 -23.29
C ARG A 184 -5.33 5.11 -24.62
N GLY A 185 -6.54 4.62 -24.83
CA GLY A 185 -6.94 3.87 -26.04
C GLY A 185 -6.91 2.34 -25.90
N THR A 186 -6.27 1.81 -24.85
CA THR A 186 -6.13 0.34 -24.65
C THR A 186 -7.05 -0.16 -23.55
N ILE A 187 -7.87 -1.19 -23.83
CA ILE A 187 -8.49 -2.03 -22.81
C ILE A 187 -7.55 -3.20 -22.56
N TYR A 188 -7.09 -3.37 -21.32
CA TYR A 188 -6.11 -4.41 -20.97
C TYR A 188 -6.79 -5.74 -20.59
N ALA A 189 -7.99 -5.70 -20.02
CA ALA A 189 -8.79 -6.87 -19.65
C ALA A 189 -8.05 -7.94 -18.82
N GLY A 190 -7.05 -7.51 -18.04
CA GLY A 190 -6.19 -8.38 -17.25
C GLY A 190 -6.92 -9.18 -16.18
N ALA A 191 -8.14 -8.78 -15.78
CA ALA A 191 -8.99 -9.49 -14.83
C ALA A 191 -9.19 -10.98 -15.15
N SER A 192 -9.29 -11.31 -16.45
CA SER A 192 -9.43 -12.69 -16.93
C SER A 192 -8.30 -13.62 -16.48
N LYS A 193 -7.10 -13.07 -16.24
CA LYS A 193 -5.85 -13.79 -15.95
C LYS A 193 -5.45 -13.74 -14.47
N VAL A 194 -6.30 -13.21 -13.59
CA VAL A 194 -5.98 -13.00 -12.18
C VAL A 194 -7.04 -13.67 -11.30
N ASP A 195 -6.61 -14.44 -10.30
CA ASP A 195 -7.50 -14.89 -9.21
C ASP A 195 -7.54 -13.83 -8.10
N SER A 196 -6.37 -13.32 -7.70
CA SER A 196 -6.24 -12.38 -6.59
C SER A 196 -5.33 -11.20 -6.91
N LEU A 197 -5.77 -9.97 -6.60
CA LEU A 197 -4.91 -8.79 -6.49
C LEU A 197 -4.65 -8.50 -5.02
N ILE A 198 -3.41 -8.67 -4.58
CA ILE A 198 -2.91 -8.28 -3.27
C ILE A 198 -2.19 -6.94 -3.41
N THR A 199 -2.58 -5.93 -2.63
CA THR A 199 -1.88 -4.63 -2.60
C THR A 199 -1.16 -4.42 -1.27
N LEU A 200 0.07 -3.91 -1.35
CA LEU A 200 0.97 -3.68 -0.21
C LEU A 200 1.28 -2.19 -0.13
N GLY A 201 0.76 -1.48 0.87
CA GLY A 201 0.98 -0.03 1.05
C GLY A 201 0.50 0.83 -0.12
N THR A 202 -0.46 0.36 -0.92
CA THR A 202 -0.95 1.11 -2.08
C THR A 202 -1.84 2.28 -1.66
N PRO A 203 -1.53 3.53 -2.06
CA PRO A 203 -2.48 4.62 -1.95
C PRO A 203 -3.57 4.43 -3.01
N HIS A 204 -4.77 4.00 -2.60
CA HIS A 204 -5.90 3.84 -3.52
C HIS A 204 -6.56 5.17 -3.88
N THR A 205 -6.32 6.22 -3.08
CA THR A 205 -6.61 7.62 -3.37
C THR A 205 -5.37 8.47 -3.06
N SER A 206 -5.23 9.62 -3.74
CA SER A 206 -4.16 10.59 -3.49
C SER A 206 -4.62 12.00 -3.90
N PHE A 207 -4.25 13.02 -3.13
CA PHE A 207 -4.37 14.43 -3.52
C PHE A 207 -3.13 14.96 -4.28
N GLU A 208 -2.10 14.12 -4.48
CA GLU A 208 -0.85 14.52 -5.13
C GLU A 208 -1.08 14.88 -6.61
N PRO A 209 -0.79 16.13 -7.05
CA PRO A 209 -1.11 16.57 -8.40
C PRO A 209 -0.48 15.74 -9.52
N VAL A 210 0.72 15.17 -9.29
CA VAL A 210 1.48 14.43 -10.30
C VAL A 210 0.86 13.06 -10.60
N THR A 211 0.19 12.42 -9.64
CA THR A 211 -0.49 11.13 -9.82
C THR A 211 -2.00 11.27 -10.06
N GLN A 212 -2.55 12.48 -9.88
CA GLN A 212 -3.98 12.76 -9.88
C GLN A 212 -4.73 12.36 -11.17
N GLU A 213 -4.18 12.56 -12.39
CA GLU A 213 -4.90 12.15 -13.62
C GLU A 213 -5.11 10.62 -13.68
N ASN A 214 -4.06 9.86 -13.34
CA ASN A 214 -4.10 8.41 -13.32
C ASN A 214 -4.97 7.87 -12.16
N MET A 215 -4.93 8.54 -11.00
CA MET A 215 -5.83 8.27 -9.86
C MET A 215 -7.30 8.52 -10.18
N ASN A 216 -7.61 9.67 -10.78
CA ASN A 216 -8.95 10.02 -11.16
C ASN A 216 -9.48 9.05 -12.22
N PHE A 217 -8.66 8.63 -13.19
CA PHE A 217 -9.03 7.59 -14.14
C PHE A 217 -9.41 6.29 -13.42
N VAL A 218 -8.51 5.71 -12.61
CA VAL A 218 -8.76 4.39 -12.02
C VAL A 218 -9.89 4.41 -11.00
N ASN A 219 -10.04 5.48 -10.23
CA ASN A 219 -11.12 5.58 -9.24
C ASN A 219 -12.47 5.95 -9.85
N THR A 220 -12.51 6.59 -11.03
CA THR A 220 -13.78 6.88 -11.73
C THR A 220 -14.22 5.71 -12.62
N LYS A 221 -13.28 5.04 -13.29
CA LYS A 221 -13.59 3.96 -14.26
C LYS A 221 -13.58 2.56 -13.63
N TYR A 222 -12.78 2.36 -12.58
CA TYR A 222 -12.61 1.09 -11.88
C TYR A 222 -12.70 1.29 -10.35
N PRO A 223 -13.79 1.88 -9.84
CA PRO A 223 -13.97 2.16 -8.41
C PRO A 223 -13.96 0.88 -7.57
N GLY A 224 -13.25 0.91 -6.44
CA GLY A 224 -13.21 -0.22 -5.50
C GLY A 224 -12.57 -1.49 -6.07
N ALA A 225 -12.97 -2.62 -5.50
CA ALA A 225 -12.81 -3.97 -6.02
C ALA A 225 -13.74 -4.17 -7.23
N PHE A 226 -13.39 -3.59 -8.38
CA PHE A 226 -14.31 -3.46 -9.51
C PHE A 226 -14.59 -4.76 -10.29
N GLU A 227 -13.56 -5.58 -10.50
CA GLU A 227 -13.67 -6.79 -11.32
C GLU A 227 -14.17 -7.95 -10.46
N PRO A 228 -15.40 -8.47 -10.67
CA PRO A 228 -16.06 -9.35 -9.71
C PRO A 228 -15.39 -10.72 -9.54
N ASP A 229 -14.71 -11.20 -10.58
CA ASP A 229 -14.00 -12.49 -10.59
C ASP A 229 -12.56 -12.41 -10.06
N VAL A 230 -12.15 -11.23 -9.57
CA VAL A 230 -10.84 -10.97 -8.94
C VAL A 230 -11.03 -10.72 -7.45
N ARG A 231 -10.35 -11.49 -6.61
CA ARG A 231 -10.30 -11.25 -5.16
C ARG A 231 -9.34 -10.11 -4.86
N TYR A 232 -9.84 -8.99 -4.34
CA TYR A 232 -9.01 -7.88 -3.88
C TYR A 232 -8.67 -8.02 -2.40
N VAL A 233 -7.38 -7.90 -2.08
CA VAL A 233 -6.85 -7.87 -0.71
C VAL A 233 -5.94 -6.65 -0.59
N CYS A 234 -6.21 -5.76 0.36
CA CYS A 234 -5.47 -4.51 0.51
C CYS A 234 -4.85 -4.41 1.89
N ILE A 235 -3.53 -4.27 1.95
CA ILE A 235 -2.74 -4.39 3.17
C ILE A 235 -1.99 -3.08 3.40
N GLY A 236 -2.39 -2.35 4.43
CA GLY A 236 -1.67 -1.19 4.93
C GLY A 236 -0.71 -1.56 6.07
N GLY A 237 0.30 -0.73 6.27
CA GLY A 237 1.27 -0.82 7.36
C GLY A 237 1.08 0.32 8.34
N THR A 238 1.44 0.10 9.60
CA THR A 238 1.32 1.07 10.71
C THR A 238 2.68 1.34 11.38
N GLY A 239 3.78 1.22 10.63
CA GLY A 239 5.15 1.44 11.11
C GLY A 239 5.40 2.81 11.72
N LEU A 240 4.66 3.83 11.29
CA LEU A 240 4.83 5.21 11.72
C LEU A 240 3.48 5.86 12.06
N SER A 241 3.26 6.08 13.37
CA SER A 241 2.30 7.07 13.88
C SER A 241 2.99 8.42 14.01
N MET A 242 2.28 9.51 13.72
CA MET A 242 2.78 10.88 13.88
C MET A 242 1.80 11.72 14.71
N SER A 243 2.25 12.20 15.87
CA SER A 243 1.51 13.19 16.65
C SER A 243 1.74 14.62 16.13
N GLU A 244 0.80 15.53 16.42
CA GLU A 244 0.94 16.97 16.12
C GLU A 244 2.25 17.56 16.66
N THR A 245 2.62 17.26 17.90
CA THR A 245 3.84 17.75 18.55
C THR A 245 5.10 17.35 17.77
N GLU A 246 5.19 16.08 17.35
CA GLU A 246 6.30 15.61 16.51
C GLU A 246 6.29 16.25 15.12
N ALA A 247 5.10 16.39 14.55
CA ALA A 247 4.89 16.98 13.24
C ALA A 247 5.30 18.47 13.18
N GLN A 248 5.19 19.20 14.29
CA GLN A 248 5.75 20.54 14.44
C GLN A 248 7.26 20.50 14.72
N ALA A 249 7.75 19.58 15.57
CA ALA A 249 9.18 19.46 15.88
C ALA A 249 10.06 19.16 14.65
N VAL A 250 9.53 18.45 13.64
CA VAL A 250 10.23 18.16 12.38
C VAL A 250 9.99 19.19 11.27
N LYS A 251 9.17 20.23 11.49
CA LYS A 251 8.86 21.26 10.47
C LYS A 251 10.14 21.90 9.95
N GLY A 252 10.29 21.95 8.63
CA GLY A 252 11.49 22.48 7.96
C GLY A 252 12.74 21.60 8.03
N ARG A 253 12.72 20.46 8.73
CA ARG A 253 13.84 19.51 8.81
C ARG A 253 13.81 18.55 7.62
N PHE A 254 14.08 19.06 6.42
CA PHE A 254 13.92 18.34 5.16
C PHE A 254 14.81 17.08 5.01
N TRP A 255 15.80 16.87 5.87
CA TRP A 255 16.59 15.62 5.94
C TRP A 255 15.99 14.55 6.86
N ASN A 256 14.92 14.86 7.61
CA ASN A 256 14.37 13.95 8.63
C ASN A 256 13.35 12.98 8.00
N PRO A 257 13.50 11.64 8.19
CA PRO A 257 12.54 10.66 7.67
C PRO A 257 11.08 10.89 8.10
N ARG A 258 10.85 11.39 9.32
CA ARG A 258 9.49 11.75 9.79
C ARG A 258 8.96 13.00 9.09
N TRP A 259 9.82 13.95 8.69
CA TRP A 259 9.38 15.08 7.86
C TRP A 259 8.95 14.62 6.46
N PHE A 260 9.69 13.71 5.83
CA PHE A 260 9.28 13.10 4.56
C PHE A 260 7.94 12.37 4.69
N ALA A 261 7.76 11.56 5.74
CA ALA A 261 6.47 10.90 6.02
C ALA A 261 5.32 11.91 6.15
N LYS A 262 5.53 13.02 6.90
CA LYS A 262 4.53 14.09 7.06
C LYS A 262 4.12 14.69 5.72
N VAL A 263 5.10 15.04 4.88
CA VAL A 263 4.86 15.66 3.57
C VAL A 263 4.14 14.66 2.65
N SER A 264 4.54 13.40 2.65
CA SER A 264 3.90 12.34 1.87
C SER A 264 2.44 12.13 2.28
N TYR A 265 2.17 12.02 3.59
CA TYR A 265 0.80 11.91 4.12
C TYR A 265 -0.04 13.14 3.78
N GLN A 266 0.51 14.35 3.92
CA GLN A 266 -0.17 15.61 3.57
C GLN A 266 -0.53 15.67 2.08
N LEU A 267 0.36 15.23 1.19
CA LEU A 267 0.10 15.16 -0.26
C LEU A 267 -0.86 14.04 -0.63
N THR A 268 -0.87 12.92 0.08
CA THR A 268 -1.70 11.76 -0.25
C THR A 268 -3.11 11.87 0.33
N ALA A 269 -3.25 12.24 1.61
CA ALA A 269 -4.52 12.21 2.34
C ALA A 269 -5.03 13.60 2.80
N GLY A 270 -4.29 14.68 2.52
CA GLY A 270 -4.68 16.04 2.93
C GLY A 270 -4.35 16.37 4.40
N GLU A 271 -3.73 15.45 5.13
CA GLU A 271 -3.31 15.62 6.52
C GLU A 271 -1.97 14.91 6.77
N GLY A 272 -1.03 15.61 7.42
CA GLY A 272 0.31 15.06 7.69
C GLY A 272 0.42 14.20 8.96
N ASN A 273 -0.54 14.28 9.88
CA ASN A 273 -0.40 13.80 11.26
C ASN A 273 -1.13 12.48 11.48
N LEU A 274 -0.85 11.52 10.60
CA LEU A 274 -1.60 10.27 10.47
C LEU A 274 -0.80 9.04 10.94
N LEU A 275 -1.52 7.92 11.05
CA LEU A 275 -0.93 6.59 11.12
C LEU A 275 -0.70 6.07 9.69
N GLY A 276 0.46 5.45 9.46
CA GLY A 276 0.82 4.88 8.16
C GLY A 276 2.11 4.06 8.21
N ASP A 277 2.63 3.74 7.04
CA ASP A 277 3.85 2.92 6.86
C ASP A 277 5.14 3.74 6.68
N GLY A 278 5.06 5.06 6.91
CA GLY A 278 6.15 6.02 6.71
C GLY A 278 6.15 6.69 5.34
N VAL A 279 5.31 6.25 4.39
CA VAL A 279 5.11 6.91 3.09
C VAL A 279 3.61 7.09 2.79
N VAL A 280 2.80 6.06 3.04
CA VAL A 280 1.36 6.05 2.76
C VAL A 280 0.58 5.94 4.07
N PRO A 281 -0.42 6.82 4.31
CA PRO A 281 -1.25 6.75 5.50
C PRO A 281 -2.33 5.65 5.37
N CYS A 282 -2.67 4.99 6.48
CA CYS A 282 -3.60 3.85 6.49
C CYS A 282 -5.02 4.20 6.00
N SER A 283 -5.39 5.49 6.06
CA SER A 283 -6.68 6.01 5.58
C SER A 283 -6.90 5.80 4.08
N VAL A 284 -5.82 5.70 3.28
CA VAL A 284 -5.90 5.49 1.82
C VAL A 284 -5.47 4.10 1.37
N THR A 285 -5.01 3.23 2.27
CA THR A 285 -4.61 1.85 1.94
C THR A 285 -5.80 0.89 1.83
N SER A 286 -6.99 1.33 2.24
CA SER A 286 -8.22 0.55 2.14
C SER A 286 -8.95 0.80 0.81
N LEU A 287 -9.55 -0.24 0.25
CA LEU A 287 -10.33 -0.18 -0.99
C LEU A 287 -11.75 -0.74 -0.74
N SER A 288 -12.78 -0.03 -1.20
CA SER A 288 -14.17 -0.50 -1.06
C SER A 288 -14.39 -1.83 -1.79
N GLY A 289 -15.08 -2.78 -1.15
CA GLY A 289 -15.30 -4.14 -1.66
C GLY A 289 -14.11 -5.09 -1.54
N ALA A 290 -12.93 -4.63 -1.12
CA ALA A 290 -11.76 -5.48 -0.88
C ALA A 290 -11.72 -6.04 0.56
N HIS A 291 -10.94 -7.11 0.76
CA HIS A 291 -10.54 -7.54 2.09
C HIS A 291 -9.39 -6.63 2.58
N ASN A 292 -9.70 -5.69 3.48
CA ASN A 292 -8.77 -4.68 3.97
C ASN A 292 -8.13 -5.12 5.30
N VAL A 293 -6.80 -5.01 5.40
CA VAL A 293 -6.01 -5.44 6.57
C VAL A 293 -4.96 -4.37 6.90
N LEU A 294 -4.68 -4.18 8.19
CA LEU A 294 -3.56 -3.34 8.67
C LEU A 294 -2.56 -4.19 9.46
N LEU A 295 -1.28 -4.13 9.08
CA LEU A 295 -0.21 -4.84 9.77
C LEU A 295 0.50 -3.94 10.77
N ARG A 296 0.66 -4.45 12.00
CA ARG A 296 1.25 -3.68 13.09
C ARG A 296 2.75 -3.46 12.88
N GLY A 297 3.19 -2.21 12.92
CA GLY A 297 4.61 -1.85 12.86
C GLY A 297 5.29 -2.04 11.50
N ILE A 298 4.53 -2.32 10.45
CA ILE A 298 5.07 -2.52 9.09
C ILE A 298 5.27 -1.18 8.37
N PHE A 299 6.47 -1.00 7.79
CA PHE A 299 6.88 0.15 7.00
C PHE A 299 6.76 -0.09 5.48
N HIS A 300 6.88 0.99 4.71
CA HIS A 300 6.66 0.98 3.27
C HIS A 300 7.66 0.14 2.48
N ALA A 301 8.95 0.47 2.58
CA ALA A 301 9.98 0.07 1.60
C ALA A 301 11.15 -0.70 2.24
N PRO A 302 11.97 -1.45 1.46
CA PRO A 302 13.09 -2.24 1.99
C PRO A 302 14.13 -1.44 2.80
N ASP A 303 14.27 -0.15 2.50
CA ASP A 303 15.19 0.82 3.10
C ASP A 303 14.57 1.61 4.28
N SER A 304 13.43 1.14 4.80
CA SER A 304 12.74 1.72 5.96
C SER A 304 13.45 1.42 7.29
N PRO A 305 13.24 2.22 8.35
CA PRO A 305 13.88 2.02 9.67
C PRO A 305 13.31 0.83 10.48
N GLY A 306 12.48 -0.02 9.88
CA GLY A 306 11.82 -1.15 10.53
C GLY A 306 11.32 -2.18 9.49
N PRO A 307 10.67 -3.27 9.94
CA PRO A 307 10.22 -4.33 9.03
C PRO A 307 9.22 -3.78 8.01
N TRP A 308 9.47 -4.03 6.73
CA TRP A 308 8.59 -3.64 5.62
C TRP A 308 7.70 -4.81 5.16
N TYR A 309 6.84 -4.61 4.17
CA TYR A 309 5.93 -5.66 3.69
C TYR A 309 6.63 -6.96 3.22
N GLY A 310 7.88 -6.88 2.75
CA GLY A 310 8.71 -8.04 2.41
C GLY A 310 9.54 -8.62 3.56
N HIS A 311 9.36 -8.16 4.80
CA HIS A 311 9.96 -8.80 5.97
C HIS A 311 9.36 -10.21 6.19
N PRO A 312 10.14 -11.26 6.53
CA PRO A 312 9.65 -12.64 6.64
C PRO A 312 8.38 -12.84 7.50
N ALA A 313 8.23 -12.08 8.59
CA ALA A 313 7.02 -12.15 9.41
C ALA A 313 5.78 -11.54 8.74
N ALA A 314 5.96 -10.47 7.95
CA ALA A 314 4.88 -9.88 7.16
C ALA A 314 4.50 -10.81 6.00
N VAL A 315 5.50 -11.32 5.26
CA VAL A 315 5.28 -12.25 4.13
C VAL A 315 4.51 -13.49 4.58
N ARG A 316 4.92 -14.15 5.68
CA ARG A 316 4.18 -15.31 6.22
C ARG A 316 2.73 -15.00 6.58
N TYR A 317 2.45 -13.78 7.05
CA TYR A 317 1.08 -13.39 7.36
C TYR A 317 0.26 -13.16 6.09
N TRP A 318 0.71 -12.31 5.16
CA TRP A 318 -0.13 -11.94 4.02
C TRP A 318 -0.17 -12.98 2.90
N THR A 319 0.81 -13.88 2.81
CA THR A 319 0.79 -15.00 1.85
C THR A 319 -0.29 -16.05 2.16
N GLN A 320 -0.95 -15.98 3.32
CA GLN A 320 -2.17 -16.74 3.58
C GLN A 320 -3.32 -16.37 2.62
N PHE A 321 -3.25 -15.19 2.00
CA PHE A 321 -4.21 -14.73 1.00
C PHE A 321 -3.84 -15.09 -0.44
N CYS A 322 -2.61 -15.54 -0.70
CA CYS A 322 -2.22 -16.12 -1.98
C CYS A 322 -2.90 -17.48 -2.15
N ARG A 323 -3.38 -17.77 -3.38
CA ARG A 323 -4.06 -19.02 -3.70
C ARG A 323 -3.21 -19.94 -4.55
#